data_AF-A0A7C7KB64-F1
#
_entry.id   AF-A0A7C7KB64-F1
#
_cell.length_a   1.000
_cell.length_b   1.000
_cell.length_c   1.000
_cell.angle_alpha   90.00
_cell.angle_beta   90.00
_cell.angle_gamma   90.00
#
_symmetry.space_group_name_H-M   'P 1'
#
loop_
_entity.id
_entity.type
_entity.pdbx_description
1 polymer ?
#
loop_
_entity_poly.entity_id
_entity_poly.type
_entity_poly.pdbx_seq_one_letter_code
_entity_poly.pdbx_strand_id
1 'polypeptide(L)'
;MRPALPMPSDAPDNLRKFLESDDPAMISMGLSMAKGSADASRLTLGQILGHYMFHGDKEIRSLAKTAFTKLAPSVPKVIVRKYWQAEYRTQPWVWDGWMQKMVSEVDEAGINPVYFLTRALVTGDEDTRGAIIGILGKIEDESSTVVAALVQMIDSVNNRSHLTNEKAAIALIEKIGGEQAVDALADLLGNNLKINEVVAESLGNLGDVRAVESLISVLSSDSKAVARALGTLGDARAVGPLIGILGVIFDSYKRPYYYGRKDISVAT
;
A
#
# COMPACT_ATOMS: atom_id res chain seq x y z
N MET A 1 -51.97 0.59 -5.55
CA MET A 1 -50.74 1.39 -5.37
C MET A 1 -49.83 0.63 -4.43
N ARG A 2 -48.66 0.16 -4.89
CA ARG A 2 -47.65 -0.40 -3.98
C ARG A 2 -46.98 0.76 -3.24
N PRO A 3 -46.74 0.67 -1.92
CA PRO A 3 -46.02 1.71 -1.22
C PRO A 3 -44.58 1.77 -1.72
N ALA A 4 -44.07 2.98 -1.98
CA ALA A 4 -42.65 3.19 -2.20
C ALA A 4 -41.91 2.74 -0.94
N LEU A 5 -41.01 1.77 -1.10
CA LEU A 5 -40.08 1.38 -0.03
C LEU A 5 -39.32 2.62 0.42
N PRO A 6 -39.19 2.87 1.73
CA PRO A 6 -38.32 3.93 2.23
C PRO A 6 -36.89 3.60 1.77
N MET A 7 -36.29 4.51 1.00
CA MET A 7 -34.87 4.42 0.67
C MET A 7 -34.09 4.45 1.99
N PRO A 8 -33.19 3.48 2.25
CA PRO A 8 -32.38 3.50 3.47
C PRO A 8 -31.52 4.76 3.47
N SER A 9 -31.35 5.37 4.63
CA SER A 9 -30.50 6.54 4.90
C SER A 9 -29.00 6.33 4.62
N ASP A 10 -28.62 5.16 4.10
CA ASP A 10 -27.23 4.67 3.97
C ASP A 10 -26.75 4.60 2.49
N ALA A 11 -27.49 5.24 1.57
CA ALA A 11 -27.20 5.17 0.13
C ALA A 11 -25.77 5.59 -0.28
N PRO A 12 -25.14 6.63 0.31
CA PRO A 12 -23.75 7.01 0.00
C PRO A 12 -22.74 5.94 0.39
N ASP A 13 -22.90 5.35 1.57
CA ASP A 13 -21.97 4.33 2.09
C ASP A 13 -22.08 3.01 1.31
N ASN A 14 -23.28 2.65 0.89
CA ASN A 14 -23.48 1.46 0.05
C ASN A 14 -22.87 1.65 -1.33
N LEU A 15 -23.04 2.83 -1.95
CA LEU A 15 -22.41 3.14 -3.23
C LEU A 15 -20.88 3.06 -3.15
N ARG A 16 -20.30 3.61 -2.08
CA ARG A 16 -18.87 3.56 -1.82
C ARG A 16 -18.35 2.12 -1.78
N LYS A 17 -19.02 1.24 -1.03
CA LYS A 17 -18.66 -0.19 -0.95
C LYS A 17 -18.66 -0.89 -2.30
N PHE A 18 -19.62 -0.57 -3.18
CA PHE A 18 -19.63 -1.12 -4.54
C PHE A 18 -18.43 -0.65 -5.37
N LEU A 19 -18.07 0.64 -5.28
CA LEU A 19 -16.96 1.22 -6.03
C LEU A 19 -15.58 0.80 -5.48
N GLU A 20 -15.48 0.43 -4.21
CA GLU A 20 -14.25 -0.07 -3.58
C GLU A 20 -14.03 -1.58 -3.76
N SER A 21 -15.06 -2.30 -4.22
CA SER A 21 -14.97 -3.76 -4.44
C SER A 21 -13.93 -4.12 -5.50
N ASP A 22 -13.32 -5.29 -5.33
CA ASP A 22 -12.48 -5.93 -6.36
C ASP A 22 -13.31 -6.68 -7.41
N ASP A 23 -14.61 -6.92 -7.16
CA ASP A 23 -15.50 -7.59 -8.10
C ASP A 23 -15.95 -6.62 -9.22
N PRO A 24 -15.59 -6.90 -10.50
CA PRO A 24 -16.00 -6.10 -11.65
C PRO A 24 -17.52 -5.87 -11.76
N ALA A 25 -18.33 -6.85 -11.34
CA ALA A 25 -19.78 -6.76 -11.36
C ALA A 25 -20.28 -5.76 -10.31
N MET A 26 -19.73 -5.80 -9.10
CA MET A 26 -20.04 -4.84 -8.03
C MET A 26 -19.64 -3.42 -8.43
N ILE A 27 -18.45 -3.24 -9.00
CA ILE A 27 -18.00 -1.94 -9.52
C ILE A 27 -18.97 -1.41 -10.58
N SER A 28 -19.34 -2.25 -11.55
CA SER A 28 -20.26 -1.88 -12.63
C SER A 28 -21.65 -1.50 -12.12
N MET A 29 -22.14 -2.20 -11.09
CA MET A 29 -23.37 -1.88 -10.39
C MET A 29 -23.26 -0.53 -9.68
N GLY A 30 -22.18 -0.29 -8.95
CA GLY A 30 -21.88 0.99 -8.30
C GLY A 30 -21.84 2.15 -9.31
N LEU A 31 -21.12 2.00 -10.41
CA LEU A 31 -21.05 3.02 -11.48
C LEU A 31 -22.43 3.31 -12.11
N SER A 32 -23.28 2.30 -12.19
CA SER A 32 -24.66 2.47 -12.69
C SER A 32 -25.56 3.16 -11.68
N MET A 33 -25.44 2.82 -10.39
CA MET A 33 -26.15 3.47 -9.29
C MET A 33 -25.74 4.93 -9.14
N ALA A 34 -24.45 5.24 -9.22
CA ALA A 34 -23.93 6.61 -9.18
C ALA A 34 -24.60 7.50 -10.23
N LYS A 35 -24.79 7.00 -11.47
CA LYS A 35 -25.46 7.75 -12.55
C LYS A 35 -26.92 8.10 -12.25
N GLY A 36 -27.59 7.32 -11.40
CA GLY A 36 -28.97 7.54 -10.97
C GLY A 36 -29.10 8.32 -9.67
N SER A 37 -28.00 8.47 -8.92
CA SER A 37 -27.93 9.21 -7.66
C SER A 37 -27.62 10.69 -7.92
N ALA A 38 -28.13 11.57 -7.06
CA ALA A 38 -27.68 12.97 -7.00
C ALA A 38 -26.36 13.12 -6.22
N ASP A 39 -25.84 12.03 -5.65
CA ASP A 39 -24.60 12.04 -4.88
C ASP A 39 -23.37 12.17 -5.80
N ALA A 40 -22.78 13.36 -5.78
CA ALA A 40 -21.52 13.72 -6.42
C ALA A 40 -20.48 14.14 -5.36
N SER A 41 -20.42 13.42 -4.23
CA SER A 41 -19.44 13.71 -3.18
C SER A 41 -18.00 13.72 -3.72
N ARG A 42 -17.11 14.48 -3.06
CA ARG A 42 -15.67 14.56 -3.43
C ARG A 42 -15.02 13.17 -3.51
N LEU A 43 -15.42 12.26 -2.63
CA LEU A 43 -14.89 10.90 -2.53
C LEU A 43 -15.42 10.04 -3.70
N THR A 44 -16.74 10.04 -3.92
CA THR A 44 -17.37 9.27 -5.00
C THR A 44 -16.83 9.68 -6.37
N LEU A 45 -16.66 10.99 -6.63
CA LEU A 45 -16.08 11.47 -7.88
C LEU A 45 -14.60 11.05 -8.04
N GLY A 46 -13.83 11.04 -6.95
CA GLY A 46 -12.45 10.54 -6.93
C GLY A 46 -12.36 9.07 -7.29
N GLN A 47 -13.24 8.23 -6.72
CA GLN A 47 -13.33 6.80 -7.03
C GLN A 47 -13.70 6.54 -8.49
N ILE A 48 -14.74 7.22 -8.99
CA ILE A 48 -15.16 7.10 -10.40
C ILE A 48 -14.01 7.55 -11.32
N LEU A 49 -13.31 8.64 -10.98
CA LEU A 49 -12.17 9.10 -11.77
C LEU A 49 -11.02 8.09 -11.76
N GLY A 50 -10.73 7.47 -10.61
CA GLY A 50 -9.77 6.38 -10.50
C GLY A 50 -10.12 5.21 -11.39
N HIS A 51 -11.37 4.75 -11.37
CA HIS A 51 -11.84 3.69 -12.25
C HIS A 51 -11.72 4.07 -13.74
N TYR A 52 -12.12 5.28 -14.09
CA TYR A 52 -11.99 5.78 -15.47
C TYR A 52 -10.53 5.78 -15.94
N MET A 53 -9.62 6.25 -15.09
CA MET A 53 -8.23 6.44 -15.46
C MET A 53 -7.41 5.16 -15.38
N PHE A 54 -7.62 4.28 -14.40
CA PHE A 54 -6.64 3.22 -14.10
C PHE A 54 -7.24 1.82 -13.89
N HIS A 55 -8.56 1.62 -14.03
CA HIS A 55 -9.09 0.26 -13.92
C HIS A 55 -8.54 -0.67 -15.01
N GLY A 56 -8.23 -1.93 -14.70
CA GLY A 56 -7.66 -2.89 -15.65
C GLY A 56 -8.64 -3.28 -16.79
N ASP A 57 -9.92 -3.45 -16.46
CA ASP A 57 -10.99 -3.71 -17.42
C ASP A 57 -11.40 -2.45 -18.22
N LYS A 58 -11.36 -2.55 -19.56
CA LYS A 58 -11.74 -1.48 -20.50
C LYS A 58 -13.22 -1.09 -20.40
N GLU A 59 -14.12 -2.04 -20.16
CA GLU A 59 -15.55 -1.78 -20.07
C GLU A 59 -15.86 -0.97 -18.80
N ILE A 60 -15.21 -1.31 -17.68
CA ILE A 60 -15.32 -0.52 -16.45
C ILE A 60 -14.77 0.89 -16.66
N ARG A 61 -13.61 1.05 -17.33
CA ARG A 61 -13.09 2.38 -17.67
C ARG A 61 -14.09 3.19 -18.51
N SER A 62 -14.75 2.56 -19.47
CA SER A 62 -15.78 3.18 -20.31
C SER A 62 -16.99 3.62 -19.49
N LEU A 63 -17.53 2.73 -18.65
CA LEU A 63 -18.66 3.02 -17.78
C LEU A 63 -18.36 4.15 -16.79
N ALA A 64 -17.16 4.15 -16.22
CA ALA A 64 -16.68 5.17 -15.30
C ALA A 64 -16.50 6.53 -15.98
N LYS A 65 -15.98 6.56 -17.21
CA LYS A 65 -15.91 7.79 -18.02
C LYS A 65 -17.29 8.41 -18.22
N THR A 66 -18.28 7.58 -18.56
CA THR A 66 -19.67 8.03 -18.73
C THR A 66 -20.25 8.55 -17.42
N ALA A 67 -20.03 7.84 -16.31
CA ALA A 67 -20.49 8.27 -14.98
C ALA A 67 -19.87 9.62 -14.59
N PHE A 68 -18.54 9.75 -14.75
CA PHE A 68 -17.81 10.98 -14.46
C PHE A 68 -18.33 12.16 -15.29
N THR A 69 -18.52 11.97 -16.60
CA THR A 69 -18.97 13.05 -17.49
C THR A 69 -20.36 13.58 -17.11
N LYS A 70 -21.23 12.68 -16.62
CA LYS A 70 -22.59 12.99 -16.18
C LYS A 70 -22.61 13.71 -14.83
N LEU A 71 -21.84 13.22 -13.85
CA LEU A 71 -21.92 13.65 -12.46
C LEU A 71 -20.96 14.79 -12.12
N ALA A 72 -19.75 14.80 -12.70
CA ALA A 72 -18.73 15.76 -12.32
C ALA A 72 -19.14 17.20 -12.73
N PRO A 73 -18.85 18.21 -11.90
CA PRO A 73 -18.99 19.61 -12.27
C PRO A 73 -18.16 19.98 -13.51
N SER A 74 -18.45 21.14 -14.10
CA SER A 74 -17.76 21.63 -15.30
C SER A 74 -16.24 21.75 -15.11
N VAL A 75 -15.78 22.26 -13.96
CA VAL A 75 -14.37 22.53 -13.70
C VAL A 75 -13.52 21.25 -13.70
N PRO A 76 -13.82 20.18 -12.91
CA PRO A 76 -13.06 18.93 -13.00
C PRO A 76 -13.06 18.29 -14.38
N LYS A 77 -14.16 18.40 -15.14
CA LYS A 77 -14.20 17.87 -16.53
C LYS A 77 -13.22 18.59 -17.45
N VAL A 78 -13.06 19.90 -17.30
CA VAL A 78 -12.09 20.69 -18.07
C VAL A 78 -10.67 20.30 -17.69
N ILE A 79 -10.37 20.15 -16.40
CA ILE A 79 -9.05 19.73 -15.90
C ILE A 79 -8.68 18.35 -16.45
N VAL A 80 -9.55 17.35 -16.29
CA VAL A 80 -9.32 16.00 -16.80
C VAL A 80 -9.10 16.02 -18.32
N ARG A 81 -9.90 16.79 -19.08
CA ARG A 81 -9.71 16.91 -20.53
C ARG A 81 -8.39 17.58 -20.93
N LYS A 82 -7.88 18.50 -20.11
CA LYS A 82 -6.62 19.22 -20.33
C LYS A 82 -5.40 18.33 -20.09
N TYR A 83 -5.43 17.50 -19.04
CA TYR A 83 -4.25 16.75 -18.58
C TYR A 83 -4.25 15.26 -18.92
N TRP A 84 -5.42 14.66 -19.13
CA TRP A 84 -5.53 13.21 -19.26
C TRP A 84 -5.76 12.74 -20.70
N GLN A 85 -4.95 11.76 -21.10
CA GLN A 85 -5.12 10.97 -22.32
C GLN A 85 -4.97 9.48 -22.00
N ALA A 86 -5.58 8.63 -22.80
CA ALA A 86 -5.64 7.19 -22.52
C ALA A 86 -4.26 6.53 -22.53
N GLU A 87 -3.36 7.06 -23.35
CA GLU A 87 -2.01 6.61 -23.60
C GLU A 87 -1.07 6.94 -22.43
N TYR A 88 -1.44 7.92 -21.58
CA TYR A 88 -0.60 8.36 -20.45
C TYR A 88 -0.54 7.37 -19.29
N ARG A 89 -1.44 6.37 -19.26
CA ARG A 89 -1.48 5.34 -18.22
C ARG A 89 -0.15 4.62 -18.02
N THR A 90 0.61 4.44 -19.10
CA THR A 90 1.85 3.64 -19.12
C THR A 90 3.09 4.50 -19.35
N GLN A 91 3.00 5.80 -19.09
CA GLN A 91 4.05 6.76 -19.42
C GLN A 91 4.68 7.31 -18.14
N PRO A 92 5.90 6.87 -17.75
CA PRO A 92 6.53 7.27 -16.48
C PRO A 92 6.69 8.79 -16.33
N TRP A 93 7.11 9.48 -17.38
CA TRP A 93 7.38 10.92 -17.39
C TRP A 93 6.17 11.78 -17.00
N VAL A 94 4.94 11.26 -17.13
CA VAL A 94 3.72 12.00 -16.77
C VAL A 94 3.68 12.29 -15.27
N TRP A 95 4.26 11.41 -14.45
CA TRP A 95 4.24 11.51 -13.00
C TRP A 95 5.22 12.54 -12.43
N ASP A 96 6.28 12.88 -13.15
CA ASP A 96 7.34 13.80 -12.73
C ASP A 96 6.93 15.29 -12.76
N GLY A 97 5.72 15.62 -13.18
CA GLY A 97 5.21 16.99 -13.03
C GLY A 97 3.83 17.26 -13.62
N TRP A 98 3.49 16.66 -14.78
CA TRP A 98 2.17 16.87 -15.39
C TRP A 98 1.05 16.35 -14.50
N MET A 99 1.22 15.15 -13.96
CA MET A 99 0.24 14.56 -13.04
C MET A 99 0.16 15.33 -11.72
N GLN A 100 1.28 15.85 -11.20
CA GLN A 100 1.27 16.67 -9.97
C GLN A 100 0.41 17.93 -10.13
N LYS A 101 0.52 18.61 -11.27
CA LYS A 101 -0.33 19.77 -11.57
C LYS A 101 -1.79 19.37 -11.70
N MET A 102 -2.07 18.25 -12.38
CA MET A 102 -3.42 17.72 -12.48
C MET A 102 -3.99 17.46 -11.09
N VAL A 103 -3.30 16.69 -10.25
CA VAL A 103 -3.66 16.34 -8.87
C VAL A 103 -4.06 17.58 -8.07
N SER A 104 -3.22 18.64 -8.08
CA SER A 104 -3.53 19.91 -7.39
C SER A 104 -4.82 20.53 -7.92
N GLU A 105 -4.94 20.68 -9.25
CA GLU A 105 -6.12 21.32 -9.86
C GLU A 105 -7.41 20.51 -9.60
N VAL A 106 -7.38 19.16 -9.64
CA VAL A 106 -8.59 18.38 -9.35
C VAL A 106 -8.98 18.44 -7.87
N ASP A 107 -8.00 18.48 -6.97
CA ASP A 107 -8.26 18.64 -5.54
C ASP A 107 -8.86 20.02 -5.24
N GLU A 108 -8.28 21.10 -5.77
CA GLU A 108 -8.87 22.44 -5.67
C GLU A 108 -10.30 22.48 -6.25
N ALA A 109 -10.57 21.67 -7.28
CA ALA A 109 -11.86 21.61 -7.96
C ALA A 109 -12.91 20.69 -7.32
N GLY A 110 -12.67 20.13 -6.14
CA GLY A 110 -13.69 19.31 -5.46
C GLY A 110 -13.52 17.80 -5.57
N ILE A 111 -12.38 17.27 -6.02
CA ILE A 111 -12.21 15.83 -6.20
C ILE A 111 -11.03 15.36 -5.36
N ASN A 112 -11.26 14.45 -4.41
CA ASN A 112 -10.15 13.87 -3.66
C ASN A 112 -9.29 13.01 -4.61
N PRO A 113 -8.00 13.36 -4.83
CA PRO A 113 -7.15 12.67 -5.78
C PRO A 113 -6.66 11.31 -5.29
N VAL A 114 -6.72 11.04 -3.99
CA VAL A 114 -6.18 9.84 -3.35
C VAL A 114 -6.68 8.58 -4.02
N TYR A 115 -7.97 8.48 -4.32
CA TYR A 115 -8.54 7.26 -4.93
C TYR A 115 -7.99 6.93 -6.31
N PHE A 116 -7.73 7.94 -7.15
CA PHE A 116 -7.14 7.66 -8.47
C PHE A 116 -5.65 7.40 -8.36
N LEU A 117 -4.96 8.04 -7.41
CA LEU A 117 -3.54 7.79 -7.13
C LEU A 117 -3.31 6.40 -6.56
N THR A 118 -4.10 5.96 -5.59
CA THR A 118 -3.99 4.60 -5.02
C THR A 118 -4.34 3.53 -6.04
N ARG A 119 -5.32 3.76 -6.92
CA ARG A 119 -5.58 2.84 -8.03
C ARG A 119 -4.45 2.81 -9.06
N ALA A 120 -3.88 3.97 -9.38
CA ALA A 120 -2.70 4.04 -10.24
C ALA A 120 -1.49 3.32 -9.62
N LEU A 121 -1.32 3.41 -8.29
CA LEU A 121 -0.25 2.72 -7.55
C LEU A 121 -0.35 1.21 -7.70
N VAL A 122 -1.54 0.66 -7.48
CA VAL A 122 -1.79 -0.80 -7.53
C VAL A 122 -1.63 -1.34 -8.95
N THR A 123 -2.10 -0.60 -9.95
CA THR A 123 -2.08 -1.02 -11.37
C THR A 123 -0.83 -0.60 -12.14
N GLY A 124 0.01 0.27 -11.54
CA GLY A 124 1.19 0.85 -12.17
C GLY A 124 2.39 -0.08 -12.23
N ASP A 125 3.30 0.20 -13.16
CA ASP A 125 4.61 -0.43 -13.27
C ASP A 125 5.62 0.09 -12.22
N GLU A 126 6.82 -0.49 -12.17
CA GLU A 126 7.85 -0.10 -11.20
C GLU A 126 8.29 1.35 -11.33
N ASP A 127 8.38 1.87 -12.56
CA ASP A 127 8.90 3.22 -12.79
C ASP A 127 7.90 4.27 -12.31
N THR A 128 6.60 3.98 -12.42
CA THR A 128 5.52 4.88 -12.02
C THR A 128 5.23 4.86 -10.51
N ARG A 129 5.35 3.71 -9.84
CA ARG A 129 5.02 3.53 -8.41
C ARG A 129 5.76 4.51 -7.50
N GLY A 130 7.07 4.67 -7.67
CA GLY A 130 7.88 5.56 -6.84
C GLY A 130 7.42 7.03 -6.93
N ALA A 131 7.09 7.48 -8.14
CA ALA A 131 6.58 8.83 -8.35
C ALA A 131 5.18 9.01 -7.70
N ILE A 132 4.31 8.00 -7.81
CA ILE A 132 2.98 8.01 -7.17
C ILE A 132 3.09 8.08 -5.64
N ILE A 133 3.98 7.29 -5.03
CA ILE A 133 4.26 7.33 -3.59
C ILE A 133 4.73 8.73 -3.18
N GLY A 134 5.62 9.34 -3.97
CA GLY A 134 6.09 10.70 -3.73
C GLY A 134 4.97 11.75 -3.80
N ILE A 135 3.96 11.56 -4.66
CA ILE A 135 2.78 12.43 -4.73
C ILE A 135 1.89 12.23 -3.51
N LEU A 136 1.59 10.98 -3.14
CA LEU A 136 0.78 10.66 -1.96
C LEU A 136 1.40 11.25 -0.68
N GLY A 137 2.72 11.15 -0.52
CA GLY A 137 3.44 11.72 0.63
C GLY A 137 3.41 13.24 0.73
N LYS A 138 3.14 13.96 -0.38
CA LYS A 138 2.94 15.42 -0.41
C LYS A 138 1.50 15.85 -0.12
N ILE A 139 0.53 14.97 -0.38
CA ILE A 139 -0.88 15.22 -0.07
C ILE A 139 -1.14 15.09 1.43
N GLU A 140 -0.29 14.32 2.14
CA GLU A 140 -0.39 14.10 3.60
C GLU A 140 -1.75 13.54 4.02
N ASP A 141 -2.32 12.68 3.17
CA ASP A 141 -3.56 11.97 3.47
C ASP A 141 -3.26 10.72 4.31
N GLU A 142 -3.72 10.75 5.56
CA GLU A 142 -3.55 9.67 6.56
C GLU A 142 -4.66 8.61 6.48
N SER A 143 -5.40 8.54 5.37
CA SER A 143 -6.50 7.59 5.23
C SER A 143 -6.03 6.16 5.17
N SER A 144 -6.87 5.27 5.72
CA SER A 144 -6.74 3.83 5.62
C SER A 144 -6.60 3.32 4.19
N THR A 145 -7.17 4.05 3.21
CA THR A 145 -7.08 3.75 1.79
C THR A 145 -5.65 3.86 1.26
N VAL A 146 -4.86 4.82 1.73
CA VAL A 146 -3.46 4.98 1.30
C VAL A 146 -2.63 3.81 1.81
N VAL A 147 -2.76 3.49 3.11
CA VAL A 147 -2.07 2.36 3.74
C VAL A 147 -2.42 1.05 3.04
N ALA A 148 -3.71 0.78 2.80
CA ALA A 148 -4.15 -0.45 2.12
C ALA A 148 -3.57 -0.58 0.71
N ALA A 149 -3.52 0.51 -0.06
CA ALA A 149 -2.96 0.49 -1.42
C ALA A 149 -1.43 0.29 -1.43
N LEU A 150 -0.72 0.86 -0.45
CA LEU A 150 0.73 0.65 -0.29
C LEU A 150 1.04 -0.80 0.08
N VAL A 151 0.27 -1.39 1.00
CA VAL A 151 0.39 -2.82 1.35
C VAL A 151 0.11 -3.71 0.14
N GLN A 152 -1.00 -3.48 -0.57
CA GLN A 152 -1.34 -4.24 -1.77
C GLN A 152 -0.25 -4.13 -2.85
N MET A 153 0.37 -2.96 -3.00
CA MET A 153 1.52 -2.78 -3.89
C MET A 153 2.69 -3.67 -3.46
N ILE A 154 3.04 -3.69 -2.17
CA ILE A 154 4.13 -4.51 -1.62
C ILE A 154 3.85 -6.00 -1.84
N ASP A 155 2.64 -6.48 -1.52
CA ASP A 155 2.25 -7.89 -1.67
C ASP A 155 2.20 -8.36 -3.13
N SER A 156 1.93 -7.45 -4.06
CA SER A 156 1.94 -7.76 -5.49
C SER A 156 3.32 -8.16 -6.03
N VAL A 157 4.39 -7.95 -5.24
CA VAL A 157 5.78 -8.15 -5.67
C VAL A 157 6.37 -9.41 -5.05
N ASN A 158 6.34 -10.52 -5.79
CA ASN A 158 7.15 -11.70 -5.48
C ASN A 158 8.51 -11.64 -6.19
N ASN A 159 9.60 -11.70 -5.43
CA ASN A 159 10.98 -11.90 -5.89
C ASN A 159 11.58 -10.85 -6.86
N ARG A 160 11.65 -9.58 -6.46
CA ARG A 160 12.39 -8.55 -7.22
C ARG A 160 13.72 -8.17 -6.58
N SER A 161 14.70 -7.82 -7.43
CA SER A 161 16.06 -7.46 -7.03
C SER A 161 16.16 -6.08 -6.38
N HIS A 162 15.24 -5.16 -6.71
CA HIS A 162 15.24 -3.77 -6.24
C HIS A 162 14.00 -3.52 -5.39
N LEU A 163 14.20 -3.11 -4.13
CA LEU A 163 13.14 -2.82 -3.17
C LEU A 163 12.87 -1.31 -3.03
N THR A 164 13.08 -0.55 -4.10
CA THR A 164 13.05 0.92 -4.03
C THR A 164 11.65 1.41 -3.71
N ASN A 165 10.64 0.86 -4.39
CA ASN A 165 9.25 1.25 -4.21
C ASN A 165 8.69 0.75 -2.88
N GLU A 166 9.02 -0.47 -2.47
CA GLU A 166 8.61 -1.05 -1.19
C GLU A 166 9.21 -0.28 -0.02
N LYS A 167 10.49 0.10 -0.09
CA LYS A 167 11.10 0.98 0.91
C LYS A 167 10.41 2.33 0.98
N ALA A 168 10.11 2.94 -0.17
CA ALA A 168 9.39 4.21 -0.21
C ALA A 168 7.97 4.07 0.35
N ALA A 169 7.29 2.96 0.07
CA ALA A 169 5.96 2.67 0.57
C ALA A 169 5.96 2.45 2.08
N ILE A 170 6.88 1.65 2.60
CA ILE A 170 7.06 1.41 4.04
C ILE A 170 7.38 2.72 4.77
N ALA A 171 8.28 3.55 4.23
CA ALA A 171 8.58 4.86 4.79
C ALA A 171 7.38 5.82 4.79
N LEU A 172 6.51 5.74 3.78
CA LEU A 172 5.25 6.51 3.77
C LEU A 172 4.25 5.98 4.80
N ILE A 173 4.12 4.65 4.96
CA ILE A 173 3.28 4.06 6.02
C ILE A 173 3.79 4.48 7.40
N GLU A 174 5.10 4.47 7.62
CA GLU A 174 5.73 4.99 8.85
C GLU A 174 5.42 6.47 9.07
N LYS A 175 5.52 7.31 8.03
CA LYS A 175 5.18 8.75 8.13
C LYS A 175 3.70 8.96 8.51
N ILE A 176 2.79 8.16 7.94
CA ILE A 176 1.36 8.22 8.27
C ILE A 176 1.15 7.86 9.75
N GLY A 177 1.80 6.81 10.22
CA GLY A 177 1.76 6.40 11.63
C GLY A 177 0.36 6.00 12.11
N GLY A 178 0.18 6.00 13.43
CA GLY A 178 -1.06 5.57 14.07
C GLY A 178 -1.24 4.04 14.11
N GLU A 179 -2.32 3.61 14.75
CA GLU A 179 -2.50 2.20 15.07
C GLU A 179 -2.60 1.31 13.83
N GLN A 180 -3.28 1.80 12.80
CA GLN A 180 -3.46 1.08 11.54
C GLN A 180 -2.14 0.91 10.77
N ALA A 181 -1.23 1.89 10.81
CA ALA A 181 0.07 1.76 10.15
C ALA A 181 0.91 0.69 10.84
N VAL A 182 0.86 0.62 12.18
CA VAL A 182 1.53 -0.43 12.96
C VAL A 182 0.98 -1.80 12.59
N ASP A 183 -0.34 -1.96 12.57
CA ASP A 183 -0.98 -3.24 12.26
C ASP A 183 -0.65 -3.67 10.81
N ALA A 184 -0.74 -2.74 9.85
CA ALA A 184 -0.40 -2.99 8.45
C ALA A 184 1.08 -3.38 8.24
N LEU A 185 2.01 -2.70 8.92
CA LEU A 185 3.44 -3.04 8.87
C LEU A 185 3.70 -4.39 9.54
N ALA A 186 3.04 -4.70 10.66
CA ALA A 186 3.17 -5.98 11.34
C ALA A 186 2.70 -7.14 10.45
N ASP A 187 1.63 -6.95 9.67
CA ASP A 187 1.09 -7.94 8.73
C ASP A 187 2.01 -8.18 7.51
N LEU A 188 2.87 -7.21 7.15
CA LEU A 188 3.85 -7.35 6.07
C LEU A 188 5.07 -8.22 6.45
N LEU A 189 5.27 -8.51 7.74
CA LEU A 189 6.34 -9.40 8.19
C LEU A 189 6.06 -10.84 7.75
N GLY A 190 7.06 -11.50 7.16
CA GLY A 190 6.88 -12.87 6.69
C GLY A 190 8.17 -13.52 6.17
N ASN A 191 8.09 -14.12 4.98
CA ASN A 191 9.19 -14.92 4.42
C ASN A 191 10.25 -14.11 3.66
N ASN A 192 10.03 -12.81 3.45
CA ASN A 192 10.96 -11.96 2.72
C ASN A 192 11.88 -11.19 3.68
N LEU A 193 13.08 -11.75 3.94
CA LEU A 193 14.05 -11.17 4.87
C LEU A 193 14.38 -9.70 4.58
N LYS A 194 14.45 -9.31 3.30
CA LYS A 194 14.78 -7.93 2.95
C LYS A 194 13.63 -6.97 3.27
N ILE A 195 12.38 -7.39 3.11
CA ILE A 195 11.21 -6.61 3.53
C ILE A 195 11.15 -6.57 5.06
N ASN A 196 11.34 -7.71 5.73
CA ASN A 196 11.35 -7.78 7.20
C ASN A 196 12.36 -6.81 7.81
N GLU A 197 13.55 -6.67 7.23
CA GLU A 197 14.55 -5.71 7.74
C GLU A 197 14.06 -4.27 7.68
N VAL A 198 13.42 -3.85 6.59
CA VAL A 198 12.90 -2.48 6.42
C VAL A 198 11.68 -2.26 7.30
N VAL A 199 10.74 -3.21 7.31
CA VAL A 199 9.53 -3.15 8.14
C VAL A 199 9.88 -3.11 9.62
N ALA A 200 10.86 -3.91 10.07
CA ALA A 200 11.28 -3.89 11.46
C ALA A 200 11.89 -2.56 11.89
N GLU A 201 12.69 -1.91 11.03
CA GLU A 201 13.22 -0.58 11.29
C GLU A 201 12.07 0.42 11.50
N SER A 202 11.08 0.44 10.59
CA SER A 202 9.91 1.31 10.71
C SER A 202 9.07 1.02 11.96
N LEU A 203 8.81 -0.25 12.29
CA LEU A 203 8.09 -0.63 13.52
C LEU A 203 8.84 -0.19 14.78
N GLY A 204 10.17 -0.29 14.78
CA GLY A 204 11.02 0.22 15.87
C GLY A 204 10.94 1.74 16.02
N ASN A 205 10.87 2.48 14.91
CA ASN A 205 10.70 3.94 14.91
C ASN A 205 9.33 4.38 15.41
N LEU A 206 8.26 3.65 15.04
CA LEU A 206 6.90 3.91 15.50
C LEU A 206 6.73 3.66 17.01
N GLY A 207 7.53 2.75 17.58
CA GLY A 207 7.62 2.57 19.03
C GLY A 207 6.43 1.84 19.67
N ASP A 208 5.52 1.27 18.87
CA ASP A 208 4.34 0.60 19.37
C ASP A 208 4.61 -0.88 19.71
N VAL A 209 4.48 -1.21 20.99
CA VAL A 209 4.72 -2.57 21.53
C VAL A 209 3.75 -3.63 21.03
N ARG A 210 2.66 -3.25 20.34
CA ARG A 210 1.76 -4.21 19.67
C ARG A 210 2.47 -5.01 18.57
N ALA A 211 3.53 -4.46 17.97
CA ALA A 211 4.33 -5.11 16.94
C ALA A 211 5.27 -6.23 17.45
N VAL A 212 5.45 -6.37 18.77
CA VAL A 212 6.45 -7.27 19.37
C VAL A 212 6.25 -8.73 18.98
N GLU A 213 5.02 -9.25 19.00
CA GLU A 213 4.76 -10.66 18.64
C GLU A 213 5.09 -10.92 17.15
N SER A 214 4.69 -10.02 16.27
CA SER A 214 4.96 -10.13 14.84
C SER A 214 6.47 -10.07 14.56
N LEU A 215 7.20 -9.18 15.24
CA LEU A 215 8.66 -9.12 15.14
C LEU A 215 9.35 -10.38 15.67
N ILE A 216 8.86 -10.95 16.80
CA ILE A 216 9.38 -12.22 17.32
C ILE A 216 9.18 -13.35 16.32
N SER A 217 8.05 -13.37 15.60
CA SER A 217 7.73 -14.44 14.64
C SER A 217 8.71 -14.56 13.46
N VAL A 218 9.38 -13.46 13.11
CA VAL A 218 10.36 -13.39 12.01
C VAL A 218 11.81 -13.25 12.49
N LEU A 219 12.04 -13.30 13.81
CA LEU A 219 13.38 -13.22 14.38
C LEU A 219 14.22 -14.44 13.98
N SER A 220 15.37 -14.19 13.37
CA SER A 220 16.33 -15.19 12.94
C SER A 220 17.78 -14.72 13.18
N SER A 221 18.75 -15.62 13.00
CA SER A 221 20.16 -15.33 13.29
C SER A 221 20.75 -14.25 12.38
N ASP A 222 20.13 -14.05 11.22
CA ASP A 222 20.58 -13.10 10.21
C ASP A 222 19.76 -11.79 10.20
N SER A 223 18.71 -11.68 11.02
CA SER A 223 17.79 -10.53 11.02
C SER A 223 18.16 -9.47 12.07
N LYS A 224 19.22 -8.70 11.78
CA LYS A 224 19.77 -7.70 12.71
C LYS A 224 18.81 -6.53 12.96
N ALA A 225 18.05 -6.09 11.95
CA ALA A 225 17.09 -5.00 12.15
C ALA A 225 15.93 -5.45 13.04
N VAL A 226 15.43 -6.68 12.88
CA VAL A 226 14.38 -7.26 13.74
C VAL A 226 14.83 -7.29 15.20
N ALA A 227 16.03 -7.79 15.47
CA ALA A 227 16.58 -7.82 16.83
C ALA A 227 16.74 -6.41 17.42
N ARG A 228 17.16 -5.43 16.61
CA ARG A 228 17.29 -4.03 17.03
C ARG A 228 15.93 -3.42 17.35
N ALA A 229 14.94 -3.62 16.50
CA ALA A 229 13.58 -3.12 16.70
C ALA A 229 12.98 -3.65 18.01
N LEU A 230 13.09 -4.96 18.25
CA LEU A 230 12.68 -5.58 19.52
C LEU A 230 13.39 -4.96 20.74
N GLY A 231 14.69 -4.68 20.61
CA GLY A 231 15.46 -3.98 21.65
C GLY A 231 15.00 -2.55 21.88
N THR A 232 14.69 -1.80 20.81
CA THR A 232 14.15 -0.43 20.87
C THR A 232 12.78 -0.40 21.54
N LEU A 233 11.90 -1.36 21.24
CA LEU A 233 10.57 -1.45 21.84
C LEU A 233 10.63 -1.80 23.34
N GLY A 234 11.68 -2.50 23.79
CA GLY A 234 11.96 -2.73 25.22
C GLY A 234 10.95 -3.64 25.94
N ASP A 235 10.09 -4.35 25.21
CA ASP A 235 9.09 -5.23 25.77
C ASP A 235 9.71 -6.54 26.31
N ALA A 236 9.33 -6.93 27.52
CA ALA A 236 9.86 -8.11 28.19
C ALA A 236 9.64 -9.42 27.41
N ARG A 237 8.61 -9.49 26.57
CA ARG A 237 8.31 -10.65 25.72
C ARG A 237 9.43 -10.96 24.73
N ALA A 238 10.21 -9.95 24.34
CA ALA A 238 11.32 -10.11 23.41
C ALA A 238 12.59 -10.71 24.05
N VAL A 239 12.71 -10.69 25.38
CA VAL A 239 13.95 -11.09 26.08
C VAL A 239 14.30 -12.56 25.83
N GLY A 240 13.34 -13.47 25.99
CA GLY A 240 13.54 -14.90 25.75
C GLY A 240 13.97 -15.21 24.32
N PRO A 241 13.22 -14.76 23.30
CA PRO A 241 13.60 -14.91 21.89
C PRO A 241 14.98 -14.35 21.54
N LEU A 242 15.33 -13.16 22.03
CA LEU A 242 16.65 -12.54 21.80
C LEU A 242 17.78 -13.35 22.44
N ILE A 243 17.60 -13.87 23.66
CA ILE A 243 18.58 -14.78 24.28
C ILE A 243 18.71 -16.07 23.45
N GLY A 244 17.60 -16.62 22.99
CA GLY A 244 17.58 -17.82 22.15
C GLY A 244 18.41 -17.65 20.88
N ILE A 245 18.25 -16.52 20.18
CA ILE A 245 18.98 -16.31 18.92
C ILE A 245 20.48 -16.07 19.12
N LEU A 246 20.87 -15.44 20.23
CA LEU A 246 22.28 -15.35 20.60
C LEU A 246 22.91 -16.74 20.78
N GLY A 247 22.20 -17.67 21.42
CA GLY A 247 22.64 -19.06 21.55
C GLY A 247 22.91 -19.73 20.19
N VAL A 248 21.99 -19.58 19.24
CA VAL A 248 22.15 -20.10 17.86
C VAL A 248 23.38 -19.51 17.17
N ILE A 249 23.57 -18.19 17.28
CA ILE A 249 24.73 -17.50 16.71
C ILE A 249 26.03 -18.03 17.33
N PHE A 250 26.12 -18.14 18.66
CA PHE A 250 27.31 -18.66 19.33
C PHE A 250 27.64 -20.11 18.97
N ASP A 251 26.64 -20.97 18.85
CA ASP A 251 26.85 -22.37 18.47
C ASP A 251 27.29 -22.50 17.01
N SER A 252 26.90 -21.56 16.13
CA SER A 252 27.43 -21.51 14.76
C SER A 252 28.95 -21.26 14.72
N TYR A 253 29.48 -20.44 15.64
CA TYR A 253 30.93 -20.18 15.78
C TYR A 253 31.71 -21.35 16.39
N LYS A 254 31.06 -22.20 17.21
CA LYS A 254 31.66 -23.39 17.82
C LYS A 254 31.80 -24.58 16.88
N ARG A 255 31.43 -24.48 15.60
CA ARG A 255 31.71 -25.50 14.58
C ARG A 255 32.99 -25.16 13.80
N PRO A 256 34.21 -25.33 14.34
CA PRO A 256 35.40 -25.26 13.50
C PRO A 256 35.52 -26.55 12.69
N TYR A 257 35.67 -26.37 11.37
CA TYR A 257 36.46 -27.21 10.48
C TYR A 257 36.90 -28.58 11.02
N TYR A 258 36.19 -29.64 10.62
CA TYR A 258 36.79 -30.97 10.50
C TYR A 258 37.85 -30.94 9.38
N TYR A 259 38.94 -30.19 9.56
CA TYR A 259 40.20 -30.54 8.91
C TYR A 259 40.81 -31.66 9.72
N GLY A 260 40.98 -32.81 9.08
CA GLY A 260 41.44 -34.03 9.71
C GLY A 260 42.65 -33.80 10.60
N ARG A 261 42.53 -34.13 11.88
CA ARG A 261 43.63 -34.82 12.55
C ARG A 261 43.89 -36.06 11.70
N LYS A 262 44.88 -35.99 10.81
CA LYS A 262 45.66 -37.18 10.51
C LYS A 262 46.28 -37.55 11.86
N ASP A 263 45.79 -38.64 12.42
CA ASP A 263 46.47 -39.33 13.49
C ASP A 263 47.93 -39.47 13.07
N ILE A 264 48.81 -38.72 13.74
CA ILE A 264 50.23 -38.98 13.67
C ILE A 264 50.38 -40.27 14.47
N SER A 265 50.24 -41.41 13.78
CA SER A 265 50.67 -42.68 14.30
C SER A 265 52.18 -42.56 14.54
N VAL A 266 52.55 -42.36 15.80
CA VAL A 266 53.93 -42.56 16.25
C VAL A 266 54.19 -44.05 16.13
N ALA A 267 54.79 -44.46 15.01
CA ALA A 267 55.37 -45.79 14.88
C ALA A 267 56.66 -45.80 15.72
N THR A 268 56.61 -46.54 16.82
CA THR A 268 57.77 -47.09 17.55
C THR A 268 58.54 -48.06 16.69
#